data_AF-A0A382UPP5-F1
#
_entry.id   AF-A0A382UPP5-F1
#
_cell.length_a   1.000
_cell.length_b   1.000
_cell.length_c   1.000
_cell.angle_alpha   90.00
_cell.angle_beta   90.00
_cell.angle_gamma   90.00
#
_symmetry.space_group_name_H-M   'P 1'
#
loop_
_entity.id
_entity.type
_entity.pdbx_description
1 polymer ?
#
loop_
_entity_poly.entity_id
_entity_poly.type
_entity_poly.pdbx_seq_one_letter_code
_entity_poly.pdbx_strand_id
1 'polypeptide(L)'
;MTSRDQPILEVKNLETHFPLDEGTVVAVNGASFEVMPGKTLGIVGESGCGKSVAARSIMRILDKPGEIVGGEILFRRNRGESSEKVVDIASMDSNSAEIKSIRGGEIAYVFQEPMTSFSPVHTIGNQIIEAIRLHQDISKEGAREIAIHA
;
A
#
# COMPACT_ATOMS: atom_id res chain seq x y z
N MET A 1 -15.11 -22.30 4.17
CA MET A 1 -15.30 -20.83 4.25
C MET A 1 -14.82 -20.26 2.94
N THR A 2 -15.67 -19.50 2.24
CA THR A 2 -15.27 -18.88 0.98
C THR A 2 -14.42 -17.63 1.28
N SER A 3 -13.42 -17.34 0.44
CA SER A 3 -12.52 -16.17 0.55
C SER A 3 -13.25 -14.82 0.76
N ARG A 4 -14.54 -14.73 0.42
CA ARG A 4 -15.39 -13.54 0.64
C ARG A 4 -15.80 -13.27 2.09
N ASP A 5 -15.70 -14.26 2.97
CA ASP A 5 -16.11 -14.14 4.38
C ASP A 5 -14.97 -13.71 5.30
N GLN A 6 -13.76 -13.51 4.76
CA GLN A 6 -12.59 -13.06 5.49
C GLN A 6 -12.14 -11.69 4.99
N PRO A 7 -11.58 -10.83 5.86
CA PRO A 7 -11.07 -9.53 5.45
C PRO A 7 -9.89 -9.69 4.49
N ILE A 8 -9.88 -8.92 3.40
CA ILE A 8 -8.75 -8.88 2.46
C ILE A 8 -7.53 -8.20 3.11
N LEU A 9 -7.78 -7.24 3.99
CA LEU A 9 -6.78 -6.55 4.79
C LEU A 9 -7.27 -6.47 6.24
N GLU A 10 -6.43 -6.87 7.18
CA GLU A 10 -6.71 -6.84 8.61
C GLU A 10 -5.51 -6.17 9.31
N VAL A 11 -5.77 -5.02 9.94
CA VAL A 11 -4.79 -4.24 10.69
C VAL A 11 -5.06 -4.44 12.17
N LYS A 12 -4.04 -4.86 12.93
CA LYS A 12 -4.15 -5.17 14.36
C LYS A 12 -3.15 -4.36 15.16
N ASN A 13 -3.66 -3.57 16.10
CA ASN A 13 -2.87 -2.80 17.06
C ASN A 13 -1.68 -2.07 16.41
N LEU A 14 -1.91 -1.48 15.24
CA LEU A 14 -0.84 -0.81 14.49
C LEU A 14 -0.31 0.38 15.29
N GLU A 15 0.99 0.38 15.53
CA GLU A 15 1.71 1.47 16.17
C GLU A 15 2.77 2.01 15.21
N THR A 16 2.74 3.30 14.95
CA THR A 16 3.70 3.97 14.05
C THR A 16 4.24 5.21 14.72
N HIS A 17 5.56 5.22 14.94
CA HIS A 17 6.27 6.25 15.67
C HIS A 17 7.27 6.96 14.78
N PHE A 18 7.57 8.22 15.10
CA PHE A 18 8.64 8.99 14.50
C PHE A 18 9.59 9.42 15.64
N PRO A 19 10.74 8.76 15.80
CA PRO A 19 11.75 9.18 16.75
C PRO A 19 12.44 10.45 16.22
N LEU A 20 12.20 11.57 16.88
CA LEU A 20 12.83 12.87 16.60
C LEU A 20 13.79 13.24 17.74
N ASP A 21 14.69 14.19 17.51
CA ASP A 21 15.66 14.64 18.51
C ASP A 21 15.01 15.16 19.80
N GLU A 22 13.86 15.81 19.67
CA GLU A 22 13.10 16.42 20.79
C GLU A 22 12.10 15.45 21.44
N GLY A 23 11.98 14.21 20.93
CA GLY A 23 11.06 13.20 21.44
C GLY A 23 10.44 12.34 20.35
N THR A 24 9.64 11.35 20.78
CA THR A 24 8.95 10.45 19.84
C THR A 24 7.54 10.95 19.58
N VAL A 25 7.22 11.18 18.31
CA VAL A 25 5.84 11.44 17.87
C VAL A 25 5.15 10.11 17.64
N VAL A 26 4.09 9.84 18.41
CA VAL A 26 3.22 8.68 18.22
C VAL A 26 2.15 9.04 17.19
N ALA A 27 2.37 8.65 15.93
CA ALA A 27 1.50 9.04 14.82
C ALA A 27 0.31 8.07 14.63
N VAL A 28 0.48 6.80 14.98
CA VAL A 28 -0.61 5.81 15.08
C VAL A 28 -0.39 5.05 16.39
N ASN A 29 -1.45 4.92 17.19
CA ASN A 29 -1.39 4.33 18.54
C ASN A 29 -2.43 3.22 18.68
N GLY A 30 -2.08 1.99 18.33
CA GLY A 30 -2.93 0.81 18.51
C GLY A 30 -4.16 0.75 17.59
N ALA A 31 -4.05 1.23 16.35
CA ALA A 31 -5.18 1.21 15.42
C ALA A 31 -5.50 -0.21 14.95
N SER A 32 -6.78 -0.61 15.04
CA SER A 32 -7.27 -1.91 14.58
C SER A 32 -8.50 -1.75 13.69
N PHE A 33 -8.48 -2.34 12.50
CA PHE A 33 -9.61 -2.33 11.57
C PHE A 33 -9.45 -3.38 10.46
N GLU A 34 -10.54 -3.66 9.78
CA GLU A 34 -10.63 -4.66 8.71
C GLU A 34 -11.25 -4.05 7.45
N VAL A 35 -10.77 -4.52 6.29
CA VAL A 35 -11.38 -4.24 4.98
C VAL A 35 -11.88 -5.55 4.41
N MET A 36 -13.19 -5.65 4.20
CA MET A 36 -13.81 -6.83 3.59
C MET A 36 -13.72 -6.77 2.05
N PRO A 37 -13.63 -7.92 1.37
CA PRO A 37 -13.65 -7.98 -0.09
C PRO A 37 -14.86 -7.24 -0.69
N GLY A 38 -14.62 -6.33 -1.63
CA GLY A 38 -15.67 -5.56 -2.30
C GLY A 38 -16.37 -4.51 -1.42
N LYS A 39 -15.79 -4.17 -0.26
CA LYS A 39 -16.27 -3.11 0.63
C LYS A 39 -15.30 -1.94 0.68
N THR A 40 -15.83 -0.77 0.99
CA THR A 40 -15.06 0.46 1.16
C THR A 40 -14.99 0.81 2.64
N LEU A 41 -13.79 0.98 3.16
CA LEU A 41 -13.54 1.52 4.49
C LEU A 41 -13.13 2.99 4.38
N GLY A 42 -13.80 3.86 5.13
CA GLY A 42 -13.43 5.27 5.27
C GLY A 42 -12.76 5.52 6.61
N ILE A 43 -11.59 6.16 6.60
CA ILE A 43 -10.92 6.65 7.81
C ILE A 43 -11.07 8.18 7.85
N VAL A 44 -11.75 8.69 8.87
CA VAL A 44 -12.05 10.11 9.05
C VAL A 44 -11.47 10.65 10.35
N GLY A 45 -11.16 11.95 10.38
CA GLY A 45 -10.57 12.61 11.54
C GLY A 45 -9.90 13.92 11.13
N GLU A 46 -9.48 14.70 12.11
CA GLU A 46 -8.85 16.01 11.92
C GLU A 46 -7.51 15.94 11.18
N SER A 47 -7.05 17.07 10.64
CA SER A 47 -5.71 17.14 10.04
C SER A 47 -4.66 16.75 11.09
N GLY A 48 -3.67 15.93 10.70
CA GLY A 48 -2.61 15.48 11.59
C GLY A 48 -2.94 14.27 12.49
N CYS A 49 -4.17 13.76 12.51
CA CYS A 49 -4.55 12.63 13.38
C CYS A 49 -4.02 11.23 12.94
N GLY A 50 -3.03 11.17 12.05
CA GLY A 50 -2.40 9.90 11.65
C GLY A 50 -3.02 9.13 10.48
N LYS A 51 -4.09 9.62 9.82
CA LYS A 51 -4.77 8.91 8.71
C LYS A 51 -3.82 8.53 7.57
N SER A 52 -3.07 9.51 7.06
CA SER A 52 -2.12 9.31 5.97
C SER A 52 -0.95 8.44 6.41
N VAL A 53 -0.55 8.53 7.69
CA VAL A 53 0.50 7.69 8.27
C VAL A 53 0.04 6.23 8.30
N ALA A 54 -1.16 5.93 8.79
CA ALA A 54 -1.71 4.57 8.79
C ALA A 54 -1.71 3.95 7.38
N ALA A 55 -2.14 4.72 6.36
CA ALA A 55 -2.14 4.25 4.98
C ALA A 55 -0.71 4.04 4.43
N ARG A 56 0.24 4.92 4.75
CA ARG A 56 1.66 4.76 4.39
C ARG A 56 2.33 3.59 5.13
N SER A 57 1.92 3.30 6.37
CA SER A 57 2.36 2.13 7.14
C SER A 57 1.94 0.83 6.45
N ILE A 58 0.67 0.72 6.01
CA ILE A 58 0.18 -0.41 5.21
C ILE A 58 0.99 -0.58 3.93
N MET A 59 1.33 0.54 3.27
CA MET A 59 2.14 0.49 2.05
C MET A 59 3.64 0.31 2.33
N ARG A 60 4.11 0.31 3.60
CA ARG A 60 5.53 0.30 4.01
C ARG A 60 6.37 1.44 3.38
N ILE A 61 5.75 2.57 3.06
CA ILE A 61 6.39 3.76 2.43
C ILE A 61 6.48 4.94 3.41
N LEU A 62 6.69 4.64 4.70
CA LEU A 62 6.86 5.68 5.70
C LEU A 62 8.11 6.51 5.40
N ASP A 63 7.97 7.83 5.52
CA ASP A 63 9.09 8.75 5.46
C ASP A 63 9.98 8.52 6.68
N LYS A 64 11.31 8.55 6.50
CA LYS A 64 12.22 8.51 7.63
C LYS A 64 12.06 9.78 8.48
N PRO A 65 12.16 9.69 9.82
CA PRO A 65 12.56 8.53 10.61
C PRO A 65 11.41 7.58 11.02
N GLY A 66 10.23 7.68 10.40
CA GLY A 66 9.04 6.90 10.77
C GLY A 66 9.23 5.40 10.69
N GLU A 67 8.72 4.70 11.71
CA GLU A 67 8.81 3.25 11.85
C GLU A 67 7.52 2.64 12.41
N ILE A 68 7.23 1.41 11.98
CA ILE A 68 6.19 0.58 12.57
C ILE A 68 6.84 -0.13 13.76
N VAL A 69 6.41 0.20 14.97
CA VAL A 69 7.00 -0.32 16.22
C VAL A 69 6.21 -1.48 16.81
N GLY A 70 4.97 -1.69 16.34
CA GLY A 70 4.08 -2.71 16.85
C GLY A 70 2.86 -2.95 15.96
N GLY A 71 2.21 -4.08 16.21
CA GLY A 71 1.03 -4.54 15.47
C GLY A 71 1.35 -5.39 14.25
N GLU A 72 0.29 -5.80 13.56
CA GLU A 72 0.33 -6.65 12.36
C GLU A 72 -0.53 -6.04 11.25
N ILE A 73 -0.13 -6.27 10.00
CA ILE A 73 -0.88 -5.87 8.81
C ILE A 73 -1.04 -7.10 7.92
N LEU A 74 -2.10 -7.86 8.17
CA LEU A 74 -2.36 -9.13 7.48
C LEU A 74 -3.07 -8.87 6.16
N PHE A 75 -2.42 -9.24 5.06
CA PHE A 75 -2.96 -9.10 3.71
C PHE A 75 -3.17 -10.47 3.07
N ARG A 76 -4.39 -10.72 2.59
CA ARG A 76 -4.76 -11.96 1.90
C ARG A 76 -4.52 -11.79 0.40
N ARG A 77 -3.47 -12.44 -0.07
CA ARG A 77 -3.05 -12.39 -1.47
C ARG A 77 -3.80 -13.44 -2.26
N ASN A 78 -4.41 -13.00 -3.35
CA ASN A 78 -5.05 -13.87 -4.32
C ASN A 78 -4.60 -13.47 -5.72
N ARG A 79 -3.43 -13.97 -6.14
CA ARG A 79 -2.87 -13.78 -7.49
C ARG A 79 -3.46 -14.74 -8.54
N GLY A 80 -4.68 -15.24 -8.32
CA GLY A 80 -5.23 -16.33 -9.14
C GLY A 80 -4.57 -17.68 -8.88
N GLU A 81 -3.84 -17.82 -7.76
CA GLU A 81 -3.26 -19.09 -7.32
C GLU A 81 -4.33 -19.95 -6.64
N SER A 82 -4.14 -21.29 -6.69
CA SER A 82 -5.05 -22.27 -6.10
C SER A 82 -5.16 -22.19 -4.57
N SER A 83 -4.32 -21.40 -3.91
CA SER A 83 -4.28 -21.27 -2.45
C SER A 83 -4.05 -19.82 -2.06
N GLU A 84 -4.91 -19.33 -1.17
CA GLU A 84 -4.81 -18.00 -0.58
C GLU A 84 -3.59 -17.95 0.35
N LYS A 85 -2.68 -16.99 0.13
CA LYS A 85 -1.54 -16.76 1.02
C LYS A 85 -1.82 -15.53 1.87
N VAL A 86 -1.72 -15.69 3.18
CA VAL A 86 -1.75 -14.56 4.13
C VAL A 86 -0.31 -14.13 4.40
N VAL A 87 -0.04 -12.84 4.30
CA VAL A 87 1.27 -12.26 4.63
C VAL A 87 1.09 -11.15 5.66
N ASP A 88 2.04 -11.02 6.58
CA ASP A 88 2.15 -9.83 7.41
C ASP A 88 3.06 -8.82 6.71
N ILE A 89 2.50 -7.67 6.33
CA ILE A 89 3.22 -6.58 5.69
C ILE A 89 4.12 -5.84 6.69
N ALA A 90 3.74 -5.77 7.97
CA ALA A 90 4.50 -5.05 8.99
C ALA A 90 5.90 -5.66 9.19
N SER A 91 6.01 -6.98 9.11
CA SER A 91 7.26 -7.72 9.23
C SER A 91 8.16 -7.69 7.99
N MET A 92 7.72 -7.14 6.86
CA MET A 92 8.50 -7.11 5.62
C MET A 92 9.52 -5.98 5.62
N ASP A 93 10.75 -6.24 5.14
CA ASP A 93 11.69 -5.17 4.80
C ASP A 93 11.07 -4.25 3.72
N SER A 94 11.19 -2.93 3.90
CA SER A 94 10.54 -1.92 3.04
C SER A 94 11.08 -1.88 1.60
N ASN A 95 12.23 -2.51 1.36
CA ASN A 95 12.87 -2.66 0.06
C ASN A 95 12.86 -4.09 -0.48
N SER A 96 12.26 -5.05 0.23
CA SER A 96 12.16 -6.44 -0.19
C SER A 96 11.43 -6.59 -1.53
N ALA A 97 11.76 -7.64 -2.27
CA ALA A 97 11.04 -7.98 -3.50
C ALA A 97 9.56 -8.30 -3.24
N GLU A 98 9.24 -8.87 -2.06
CA GLU A 98 7.87 -9.22 -1.71
C GLU A 98 6.99 -7.98 -1.53
N ILE A 99 7.41 -6.97 -0.74
CA ILE A 99 6.61 -5.74 -0.59
C ILE A 99 6.51 -4.95 -1.91
N LYS A 100 7.58 -4.96 -2.72
CA LYS A 100 7.56 -4.37 -4.07
C LYS A 100 6.57 -5.06 -4.99
N SER A 101 6.38 -6.37 -4.86
CA SER A 101 5.38 -7.12 -5.65
C SER A 101 3.94 -6.82 -5.23
N ILE A 102 3.73 -6.44 -3.97
CA ILE A 102 2.42 -6.04 -3.43
C ILE A 102 2.06 -4.63 -3.89
N ARG A 103 3.01 -3.69 -3.77
CA ARG A 103 2.83 -2.31 -4.24
C ARG A 103 2.60 -2.27 -5.74
N GLY A 104 1.60 -1.52 -6.20
CA GLY A 104 1.29 -1.32 -7.62
C GLY A 104 0.67 -2.54 -8.32
N GLY A 105 1.04 -3.76 -7.93
CA GLY A 105 0.49 -5.01 -8.49
C GLY A 105 -0.78 -5.49 -7.79
N GLU A 106 -0.86 -5.38 -6.47
CA GLU A 106 -2.00 -5.89 -5.66
C GLU A 106 -2.64 -4.78 -4.81
N ILE A 107 -1.85 -3.84 -4.30
CA ILE A 107 -2.31 -2.66 -3.56
C ILE A 107 -1.74 -1.42 -4.24
N ALA A 108 -2.62 -0.52 -4.68
CA ALA A 108 -2.26 0.78 -5.23
C ALA A 108 -2.50 1.89 -4.20
N TYR A 109 -1.71 2.96 -4.30
CA TYR A 109 -1.85 4.14 -3.46
C TYR A 109 -1.92 5.39 -4.33
N VAL A 110 -2.95 6.22 -4.08
CA VAL A 110 -3.10 7.53 -4.72
C VAL A 110 -2.82 8.59 -3.67
N PHE A 111 -1.79 9.40 -3.88
CA PHE A 111 -1.36 10.44 -2.95
C PHE A 111 -2.36 11.61 -2.93
N GLN A 112 -2.42 12.33 -1.80
CA GLN A 112 -3.29 13.51 -1.63
C GLN A 112 -2.98 14.64 -2.63
N GLU A 113 -1.71 14.79 -3.01
CA GLU A 113 -1.25 15.70 -4.07
C GLU A 113 -0.83 14.88 -5.29
N PRO A 114 -1.76 14.30 -6.07
CA PRO A 114 -1.42 13.37 -7.14
C PRO A 114 -0.62 14.03 -8.26
N MET A 115 -0.72 15.36 -8.41
CA MET A 115 -0.01 16.13 -9.44
C MET A 115 1.52 16.07 -9.27
N THR A 116 2.03 15.93 -8.04
CA THR A 116 3.48 15.83 -7.78
C THR A 116 4.03 14.44 -8.09
N SER A 117 3.17 13.46 -8.32
CA SER A 117 3.57 12.08 -8.64
C SER A 117 4.01 11.91 -10.10
N PHE A 118 3.72 12.89 -10.98
CA PHE A 118 4.17 12.86 -12.37
C PHE A 118 5.47 13.62 -12.56
N SER A 119 6.43 12.97 -13.20
CA SER A 119 7.65 13.59 -13.67
C SER A 119 7.38 14.50 -14.87
N PRO A 120 7.78 15.79 -14.82
CA PRO A 120 7.55 16.72 -15.93
C PRO A 120 8.45 16.44 -17.14
N VAL A 121 9.48 15.61 -16.99
CA VAL A 121 10.38 15.22 -18.09
C VAL A 121 9.88 14.02 -18.90
N HIS A 122 8.75 13.43 -18.53
CA HIS A 122 8.14 12.30 -19.22
C HIS A 122 6.69 12.58 -19.57
N THR A 123 6.22 12.04 -20.71
CA THR A 123 4.80 12.11 -21.06
C THR A 123 3.97 11.26 -20.10
N ILE A 124 2.69 11.63 -19.91
CA ILE A 124 1.75 10.83 -19.11
C ILE A 124 1.67 9.39 -19.62
N GLY A 125 1.59 9.20 -20.93
CA GLY A 125 1.55 7.87 -21.54
C GLY A 125 2.79 7.02 -21.21
N ASN A 126 4.00 7.61 -21.23
CA ASN A 126 5.22 6.88 -20.86
C ASN A 126 5.17 6.42 -19.40
N GLN A 127 4.71 7.28 -18.49
CA GLN A 127 4.65 6.99 -17.06
C GLN A 127 3.61 5.90 -16.74
N ILE A 128 2.46 5.92 -17.41
CA ILE A 128 1.44 4.85 -17.30
C ILE A 128 1.98 3.52 -17.83
N ILE A 129 2.60 3.52 -19.02
CA ILE A 129 3.18 2.31 -19.64
C ILE A 129 4.30 1.73 -18.78
N GLU A 130 5.14 2.59 -18.21
CA GLU A 130 6.21 2.17 -17.29
C GLU A 130 5.64 1.46 -16.07
N ALA A 131 4.62 2.04 -15.42
CA ALA A 131 3.97 1.42 -14.27
C ALA A 131 3.40 0.03 -14.60
N ILE A 132 2.78 -0.15 -15.77
CA ILE A 132 2.27 -1.46 -16.20
C ILE A 132 3.43 -2.46 -16.36
N ARG A 133 4.50 -2.07 -17.05
CA ARG A 133 5.65 -2.95 -17.33
C ARG A 133 6.46 -3.32 -16.09
N LEU A 134 6.42 -2.50 -15.04
CA LEU A 134 7.06 -2.82 -13.76
C LEU A 134 6.35 -3.96 -13.03
N HIS A 135 5.07 -4.22 -13.32
CA HIS A 135 4.26 -5.21 -12.61
C HIS A 135 3.76 -6.36 -13.50
N GLN A 136 3.84 -6.20 -14.82
CA GLN A 136 3.40 -7.19 -15.81
C GLN A 136 4.51 -7.47 -16.80
N ASP A 137 4.77 -8.75 -17.06
CA ASP A 137 5.77 -9.20 -18.04
C ASP A 137 5.22 -9.10 -19.47
N ILE A 138 5.11 -7.89 -19.97
CA ILE A 138 4.57 -7.59 -21.31
C ILE A 138 5.47 -6.63 -22.08
N SER A 139 5.39 -6.70 -23.41
CA SER A 139 6.10 -5.79 -24.30
C SER A 139 5.62 -4.34 -24.12
N LYS A 140 6.42 -3.38 -24.59
CA LYS A 140 6.05 -1.96 -24.57
C LYS A 140 4.78 -1.71 -25.39
N GLU A 141 4.65 -2.39 -26.51
CA GLU A 141 3.50 -2.35 -27.40
C GLU A 141 2.26 -2.90 -26.67
N GLY A 142 2.38 -4.07 -26.01
CA GLY A 142 1.28 -4.64 -25.24
C GLY A 142 0.86 -3.76 -24.05
N ALA A 143 1.82 -3.18 -23.32
CA ALA A 143 1.53 -2.24 -22.25
C ALA A 143 0.84 -0.97 -22.76
N ARG A 144 1.18 -0.51 -23.97
CA ARG A 144 0.51 0.62 -24.61
C ARG A 144 -0.93 0.29 -24.97
N GLU A 145 -1.21 -0.91 -25.48
CA GLU A 145 -2.58 -1.35 -25.76
C GLU A 145 -3.43 -1.37 -24.48
N ILE A 146 -2.90 -1.94 -23.39
CA ILE A 146 -3.58 -1.90 -22.08
C ILE A 146 -3.84 -0.46 -21.62
N ALA A 147 -2.84 0.42 -21.71
CA ALA A 147 -2.96 1.80 -21.26
C ALA A 147 -4.02 2.62 -22.03
N ILE A 148 -4.35 2.24 -23.26
CA ILE A 148 -5.31 2.96 -24.13
C ILE A 148 -6.72 2.36 -24.01
N HIS A 149 -6.82 1.05 -23.77
CA HIS A 149 -8.08 0.30 -23.84
C HIS A 149 -8.65 -0.16 -22.49
N ALA A 150 -7.91 0.03 -21.38
CA ALA A 150 -8.42 -0.15 -20.02
C ALA A 150 -9.43 0.94 -19.64
#